data_AF-A0A5K1D759-F1
#
_entry.id   AF-A0A5K1D759-F1
#
_cell.length_a   1.000
_cell.length_b   1.000
_cell.length_c   1.000
_cell.angle_alpha   90.00
_cell.angle_beta   90.00
_cell.angle_gamma   90.00
#
_symmetry.space_group_name_H-M   'P 1'
#
loop_
_entity.id
_entity.type
_entity.pdbx_description
1 polymer ?
#
loop_
_entity_poly.entity_id
_entity_poly.type
_entity_poly.pdbx_seq_one_letter_code
_entity_poly.pdbx_strand_id
1 'polypeptide(L)' 'VFMADAAASPGSQESPHSGDQSPRSNVREQDRFLPIANISRIMKKALPANGKIAKDAKETVQECVSEFISFITS' A
#
# COMPACT_ATOMS: atom_id res chain seq x y z
N VAL A 1 48.50 33.20 -6.23
CA VAL A 1 47.38 34.17 -6.21
C VAL A 1 46.09 33.39 -6.04
N PHE A 2 45.23 33.85 -5.14
CA PHE A 2 44.09 33.16 -4.54
C PHE A 2 42.81 33.13 -5.42
N MET A 3 41.90 32.21 -5.05
CA MET A 3 40.42 32.17 -5.20
C MET A 3 39.80 31.93 -6.60
N ALA A 4 39.14 30.77 -6.83
CA ALA A 4 37.70 30.46 -6.61
C ALA A 4 36.83 30.99 -7.77
N ASP A 5 36.01 30.19 -8.48
CA ASP A 5 34.77 29.57 -7.99
C ASP A 5 34.28 28.46 -8.96
N ALA A 6 33.49 27.53 -8.42
CA ALA A 6 32.94 26.35 -9.06
C ALA A 6 31.43 26.51 -9.32
N ALA A 7 30.91 25.95 -10.41
CA ALA A 7 29.50 25.55 -10.47
C ALA A 7 29.34 24.31 -11.37
N ALA A 8 29.15 23.18 -10.70
CA ALA A 8 28.90 21.86 -11.26
C ALA A 8 27.47 21.74 -11.81
N SER A 9 27.28 20.81 -12.75
CA SER A 9 25.98 20.36 -13.29
C SER A 9 24.92 20.17 -12.20
N PRO A 10 23.67 20.58 -12.41
CA PRO A 10 22.57 20.07 -11.61
C PRO A 10 22.34 18.60 -11.97
N GLY A 11 22.85 17.71 -11.13
CA GLY A 11 22.39 16.32 -11.08
C GLY A 11 20.92 16.30 -10.71
N SER A 12 20.13 15.54 -11.48
CA SER A 12 18.75 15.23 -11.17
C SER A 12 18.69 14.56 -9.80
N GLN A 13 18.19 15.30 -8.80
CA GLN A 13 17.91 14.78 -7.47
C GLN A 13 16.84 13.68 -7.59
N GLU A 14 17.30 12.45 -7.54
CA GLU A 14 16.62 11.30 -6.97
C GLU A 14 15.74 11.72 -5.78
N SER A 15 14.42 11.58 -5.95
CA SER A 15 13.45 11.85 -4.89
C SER A 15 13.64 10.82 -3.78
N PRO A 16 13.85 11.23 -2.51
CA PRO A 16 13.83 10.29 -1.41
C PRO A 16 12.39 9.88 -1.16
N HIS A 17 12.00 8.68 -1.64
CA HIS A 17 10.81 8.00 -1.18
C HIS A 17 11.10 7.40 0.21
N SER A 18 11.21 8.26 1.22
CA SER A 18 11.44 7.85 2.60
C SER A 18 10.64 8.71 3.56
N GLY A 19 9.56 8.10 4.07
CA GLY A 19 9.22 8.17 5.49
C GLY A 19 8.55 9.43 6.01
N ASP A 20 7.24 9.55 5.79
CA ASP A 20 6.35 10.08 6.83
C ASP A 20 5.02 9.33 6.79
N GLN A 21 5.01 8.10 7.29
CA GLN A 21 3.76 7.45 7.70
C GLN A 21 3.32 8.09 9.01
N SER A 22 2.79 9.32 8.93
CA SER A 22 2.04 9.90 10.04
C SER A 22 0.96 8.89 10.45
N PRO A 23 0.68 8.65 11.75
CA PRO A 23 -0.43 7.77 12.16
C PRO A 23 -1.77 8.11 11.49
N ARG A 24 -1.92 9.38 11.05
CA ARG A 24 -3.04 9.87 10.28
C ARG A 24 -3.12 9.34 8.84
N SER A 25 -2.00 9.07 8.16
CA SER A 25 -2.01 8.49 6.81
C SER A 25 -2.53 7.05 6.84
N ASN A 26 -2.08 6.27 7.83
CA ASN A 26 -2.43 4.86 7.93
C ASN A 26 -3.91 4.66 8.30
N VAL A 27 -4.47 5.57 9.11
CA VAL A 27 -5.91 5.59 9.42
C VAL A 27 -6.73 5.86 8.16
N ARG A 28 -6.33 6.86 7.35
CA ARG A 28 -7.02 7.17 6.08
C ARG A 28 -6.93 6.04 5.06
N GLU A 29 -5.84 5.28 5.06
CA GLU A 29 -5.72 4.10 4.19
C GLU A 29 -6.63 2.96 4.65
N GLN A 30 -6.75 2.73 5.95
CA GLN A 30 -7.67 1.73 6.49
C GLN A 30 -9.15 2.04 6.18
N ASP A 31 -9.53 3.32 6.12
CA ASP A 31 -10.89 3.73 5.72
C ASP A 31 -11.26 3.32 4.29
N ARG A 32 -10.27 3.09 3.42
CA ARG A 32 -10.49 2.67 2.02
C ARG A 32 -10.65 1.16 1.86
N PHE A 33 -10.28 0.38 2.86
CA PHE A 33 -10.26 -1.08 2.79
C PHE A 33 -11.32 -1.70 3.69
N LEU A 34 -11.91 -2.81 3.26
CA LEU A 34 -12.74 -3.62 4.15
C LEU A 34 -11.87 -4.26 5.24
N PRO A 35 -12.40 -4.46 6.46
CA PRO A 35 -11.66 -5.13 7.53
C PRO A 35 -11.14 -6.51 7.09
N ILE A 36 -9.86 -6.81 7.36
CA ILE A 36 -9.20 -8.06 6.95
C ILE A 36 -9.90 -9.33 7.48
N ALA A 37 -10.63 -9.20 8.59
CA ALA A 37 -11.45 -10.26 9.17
C ALA A 37 -12.62 -10.65 8.23
N ASN A 38 -13.22 -9.67 7.57
CA ASN A 38 -14.30 -9.91 6.60
C ASN A 38 -13.76 -10.61 5.36
N ILE A 39 -12.61 -10.17 4.84
CA ILE A 39 -11.89 -10.83 3.74
C ILE A 39 -11.56 -12.28 4.11
N SER A 40 -10.95 -12.49 5.28
CA SER A 40 -10.60 -13.83 5.78
C SER A 40 -11.82 -14.74 5.87
N ARG A 41 -12.95 -14.23 6.39
CA ARG A 41 -14.19 -15.00 6.55
C ARG A 41 -14.77 -15.44 5.20
N ILE A 42 -14.78 -14.56 4.19
CA ILE A 42 -15.29 -14.88 2.85
C ILE A 42 -14.37 -15.86 2.16
N MET A 43 -13.07 -15.59 2.12
CA MET A 43 -12.08 -16.50 1.53
C MET A 43 -12.12 -17.89 2.17
N LYS A 44 -12.41 -18.00 3.49
CA LYS A 44 -12.56 -19.29 4.16
C LYS A 44 -13.75 -20.11 3.72
N LYS A 45 -14.85 -19.49 3.29
CA LYS A 45 -16.00 -20.23 2.77
C LYS A 45 -15.70 -20.97 1.48
N ALA A 46 -14.68 -20.54 0.72
CA ALA A 46 -14.25 -21.18 -0.52
C ALA A 46 -13.24 -22.32 -0.30
N LEU A 47 -12.87 -22.62 0.95
CA LEU A 47 -11.87 -23.61 1.28
C LEU A 47 -12.45 -24.78 2.10
N PRO A 48 -11.80 -25.95 2.09
CA PRO A 48 -12.09 -27.04 3.02
C PRO A 48 -11.93 -26.59 4.49
N ALA A 49 -12.54 -27.33 5.41
CA ALA A 49 -12.61 -26.99 6.84
C ALA A 49 -11.25 -26.68 7.50
N ASN A 50 -10.18 -27.36 7.06
CA ASN A 50 -8.81 -27.21 7.57
C ASN A 50 -7.89 -26.38 6.65
N GLY A 51 -8.42 -25.80 5.58
CA GLY A 51 -7.62 -24.97 4.68
C GLY A 51 -6.95 -23.83 5.45
N LYS A 52 -5.84 -23.30 4.94
CA LYS A 52 -5.15 -22.10 5.46
C LYS A 52 -5.11 -21.02 4.38
N ILE A 53 -5.05 -19.74 4.78
CA ILE A 53 -4.86 -18.61 3.84
C ILE A 53 -3.62 -17.87 4.33
N ALA A 54 -2.66 -17.66 3.44
CA ALA A 54 -1.47 -16.88 3.73
C ALA A 54 -1.83 -15.43 4.07
N LYS A 55 -0.96 -14.74 4.83
CA LYS A 55 -1.16 -13.32 5.18
C LYS A 55 -1.28 -12.48 3.90
N ASP A 56 -0.30 -12.63 3.01
CA ASP A 56 -0.19 -11.86 1.77
C ASP A 56 -1.40 -12.09 0.86
N ALA A 57 -1.92 -13.33 0.81
CA ALA A 57 -3.13 -13.62 0.04
C ALA A 57 -4.36 -12.85 0.54
N LYS A 58 -4.47 -12.59 1.85
CA LYS A 58 -5.57 -11.77 2.41
C LYS A 58 -5.38 -10.30 2.05
N GLU A 59 -4.14 -9.81 2.07
CA GLU A 59 -3.78 -8.42 1.75
C GLU A 59 -4.02 -8.16 0.25
N THR A 60 -3.58 -9.05 -0.65
CA THR A 60 -3.87 -8.95 -2.09
C THR A 60 -5.36 -8.96 -2.38
N VAL A 61 -6.14 -9.85 -1.74
CA VAL A 61 -7.60 -9.88 -1.97
C VAL A 61 -8.29 -8.63 -1.40
N GLN A 62 -7.79 -8.07 -0.29
CA GLN A 62 -8.31 -6.82 0.25
C GLN A 62 -8.11 -5.67 -0.74
N GLU A 63 -6.94 -5.57 -1.35
CA GLU A 63 -6.63 -4.60 -2.41
C GLU A 63 -7.55 -4.81 -3.63
N CYS A 64 -7.61 -6.03 -4.17
CA CYS A 64 -8.41 -6.34 -5.35
C CYS A 64 -9.91 -6.10 -5.14
N VAL A 65 -10.46 -6.42 -3.97
CA VAL A 65 -11.90 -6.18 -3.69
C VAL A 65 -12.19 -4.69 -3.61
N SER A 66 -11.28 -3.90 -3.06
CA SER A 66 -11.46 -2.46 -2.93
C SER A 66 -11.34 -1.77 -4.29
N GLU A 67 -10.42 -2.23 -5.14
CA GLU A 67 -10.34 -1.85 -6.55
C GLU A 67 -11.61 -2.25 -7.31
N PHE A 68 -12.11 -3.47 -7.11
CA PHE A 68 -13.33 -3.95 -7.76
C PHE A 68 -14.56 -3.12 -7.37
N ILE A 69 -14.73 -2.79 -6.09
CA ILE A 69 -15.82 -1.90 -5.65
C ILE A 69 -15.68 -0.53 -6.33
N SER A 70 -14.47 0.02 -6.33
CA SER A 70 -14.20 1.30 -6.99
C SER A 70 -14.57 1.22 -8.46
N PHE A 71 -14.15 0.18 -9.18
CA PHE A 71 -14.49 -0.04 -10.58
C PHE A 71 -16.00 -0.06 -10.85
N ILE A 72 -16.79 -0.67 -9.96
CA ILE A 72 -18.26 -0.75 -10.13
C ILE A 72 -18.96 0.60 -9.86
N THR A 73 -18.41 1.44 -8.98
CA THR A 73 -19.06 2.68 -8.52
C THR A 73 -18.48 3.97 -9.11
N SER A 74 -17.46 3.89 -9.97
CA SER A 74 -16.77 5.04 -10.61
C SER A 74 -17.30 5.37 -12.01
#